data_AF-A0A4C1TTU1-F1
#
_entry.id   AF-A0A4C1TTU1-F1
#
_cell.length_a   1.000
_cell.length_b   1.000
_cell.length_c   1.000
_cell.angle_alpha   90.00
_cell.angle_beta   90.00
_cell.angle_gamma   90.00
#
_symmetry.space_group_name_H-M   'P 1'
#
loop_
_entity.id
_entity.type
_entity.pdbx_description
1 polymer ?
#
loop_
_entity_poly.entity_id
_entity_poly.type
_entity_poly.pdbx_seq_one_letter_code
_entity_poly.pdbx_strand_id
1 'polypeptide(L)'
;MKFSAAVVLLFQHFLRIDATGECGEVTMKEWGGEKPRSVEYLPRPVDLVIVQHTATPECSTDRQCADRVKSIQSYHMDRLHYDNIGENFLVGGNGAVYAGRGWLHAGAHTRGYNGRSVGVSFIGDFSGKYLACGAFASTR
;
A
#
# COMPACT_ATOMS: atom_id res chain seq x y z
N MET A 1 -31.89 57.19 1.50
CA MET A 1 -30.96 57.83 2.48
C MET A 1 -31.17 57.12 3.81
N LYS A 2 -30.25 56.37 4.44
CA LYS A 2 -28.78 56.48 4.55
C LYS A 2 -28.13 55.08 4.71
N PHE A 3 -26.86 54.98 4.31
CA PHE A 3 -25.93 53.83 4.34
C PHE A 3 -25.37 53.50 5.74
N SER A 4 -24.87 52.27 5.93
CA SER A 4 -23.68 51.80 6.71
C SER A 4 -24.03 50.49 7.47
N ALA A 5 -23.27 49.38 7.45
CA ALA A 5 -21.83 49.21 7.31
C ALA A 5 -21.44 48.14 6.26
N ALA A 6 -20.46 48.52 5.46
CA ALA A 6 -19.70 47.65 4.60
C ALA A 6 -18.72 46.79 5.41
N VAL A 7 -18.00 45.95 4.67
CA VAL A 7 -16.69 45.38 4.98
C VAL A 7 -16.75 43.91 5.45
N VAL A 8 -16.73 43.04 4.44
CA VAL A 8 -15.72 41.97 4.35
C VAL A 8 -15.77 40.94 5.47
N LEU A 9 -16.57 39.90 5.27
CA LEU A 9 -16.14 38.55 5.64
C LEU A 9 -15.65 37.86 4.36
N LEU A 10 -14.57 38.41 3.81
CA LEU A 10 -13.73 37.73 2.84
C LEU A 10 -13.23 36.45 3.51
N PHE A 11 -13.40 35.33 2.81
CA PHE A 11 -12.44 34.23 2.80
C PHE A 11 -11.73 33.98 4.14
N GLN A 12 -12.36 33.25 5.05
CA GLN A 12 -11.58 32.22 5.75
C GLN A 12 -11.22 31.21 4.65
N HIS A 13 -10.17 31.38 3.86
CA HIS A 13 -8.79 31.07 4.25
C HIS A 13 -8.73 29.95 5.31
N PHE A 14 -9.51 28.90 5.06
CA PHE A 14 -9.07 27.56 5.37
C PHE A 14 -8.74 26.88 4.04
N LEU A 15 -7.70 27.41 3.36
CA LEU A 15 -6.69 26.48 2.90
C LEU A 15 -6.08 25.89 4.17
N ARG A 16 -6.74 24.87 4.74
CA ARG A 16 -6.03 23.88 5.51
C ARG A 16 -5.23 23.12 4.48
N ILE A 17 -4.02 23.61 4.22
CA ILE A 17 -2.95 22.71 3.87
C ILE A 17 -2.74 21.93 5.17
N ASP A 18 -3.43 20.81 5.31
CA ASP A 18 -3.13 19.83 6.33
C ASP A 18 -1.74 19.29 5.99
N ALA A 19 -0.72 19.92 6.56
CA ALA A 19 0.62 19.39 6.60
C ALA A 19 0.67 18.31 7.70
N THR A 20 0.00 17.20 7.44
CA THR A 20 0.42 15.89 7.94
C THR A 20 0.55 15.03 6.71
N GLY A 21 1.77 14.77 6.27
CA GLY A 21 2.03 13.74 5.26
C GLY A 21 1.63 12.38 5.82
N GLU A 22 0.34 12.08 5.83
CA GLU A 22 -0.12 10.71 5.93
C GLU A 22 0.17 10.09 4.57
N CYS A 23 1.25 9.31 4.47
CA CYS A 23 1.44 8.38 3.38
C CYS A 23 0.29 7.38 3.41
N GLY A 24 -0.83 7.74 2.78
CA GLY A 24 -2.04 6.92 2.74
C GLY A 24 -1.79 5.66 1.93
N GLU A 25 -2.10 4.51 2.51
CA GLU A 25 -2.12 3.24 1.77
C GLU A 25 -3.38 3.16 0.89
N VAL A 26 -3.24 2.56 -0.29
CA VAL A 26 -4.35 2.11 -1.12
C VAL A 26 -4.87 0.81 -0.49
N THR A 27 -6.04 0.89 0.13
CA THR A 27 -6.67 -0.22 0.84
C THR A 27 -7.06 -1.35 -0.12
N MET A 28 -7.21 -2.57 0.41
CA MET A 28 -7.70 -3.74 -0.34
C MET A 28 -9.00 -3.48 -1.10
N LYS A 29 -9.88 -2.68 -0.52
CA LYS A 29 -11.13 -2.27 -1.15
C LYS A 29 -10.89 -1.34 -2.35
N GLU A 30 -9.96 -0.40 -2.24
CA GLU A 30 -9.70 0.61 -3.28
C GLU A 30 -9.02 0.01 -4.53
N TRP A 31 -8.08 -0.93 -4.37
CA TRP A 31 -7.49 -1.62 -5.52
C TRP A 31 -8.33 -2.80 -6.05
N GLY A 32 -9.53 -3.03 -5.48
CA GLY A 32 -10.49 -3.99 -5.98
C GLY A 32 -10.16 -5.45 -5.63
N GLY A 33 -9.57 -5.66 -4.47
CA GLY A 33 -9.17 -6.96 -3.94
C GLY A 33 -10.31 -7.76 -3.32
N GLU A 34 -10.09 -9.08 -3.25
CA GLU A 34 -10.98 -10.04 -2.63
C GLU A 34 -10.75 -10.13 -1.12
N LYS A 35 -11.78 -10.58 -0.38
CA LYS A 35 -11.66 -10.78 1.06
C LYS A 35 -10.76 -11.99 1.38
N PRO A 36 -9.99 -11.95 2.48
CA PRO A 36 -9.23 -13.12 2.92
C PRO A 36 -10.16 -14.31 3.23
N ARG A 37 -9.73 -15.52 2.89
CA ARG A 37 -10.40 -16.78 3.26
C ARG A 37 -10.26 -17.07 4.76
N SER A 38 -9.10 -16.74 5.33
CA SER A 38 -8.76 -16.88 6.75
C SER A 38 -7.77 -15.79 7.16
N VAL A 39 -7.68 -15.52 8.47
CA VAL A 39 -6.72 -14.56 9.04
C VAL A 39 -6.03 -15.16 10.25
N GLU A 40 -4.72 -14.90 10.36
CA GLU A 40 -3.90 -15.19 11.52
C GLU A 40 -3.31 -13.86 12.02
N TYR A 41 -3.34 -13.59 13.32
CA TYR A 41 -2.85 -12.33 13.89
C TYR A 41 -1.37 -12.42 14.26
N LEU A 42 -0.61 -11.36 13.97
CA LEU A 42 0.77 -11.23 14.40
C LEU A 42 0.85 -10.91 15.91
N PRO A 43 1.79 -11.51 16.65
CA PRO A 43 2.14 -11.03 17.99
C PRO A 43 2.74 -9.62 17.89
N ARG A 44 2.49 -8.79 18.90
CA ARG A 44 2.92 -7.39 18.92
C ARG A 44 3.83 -7.08 20.12
N PRO A 45 4.86 -6.22 19.95
CA PRO A 45 5.24 -5.54 18.70
C PRO A 45 5.84 -6.48 17.66
N VAL A 46 5.81 -6.06 16.38
CA VAL A 46 6.49 -6.78 15.29
C VAL A 46 7.79 -6.05 14.99
N ASP A 47 8.92 -6.68 15.29
CA ASP A 47 10.24 -6.03 15.24
C ASP A 47 11.04 -6.38 13.97
N LEU A 48 10.44 -7.09 13.02
CA LEU A 48 11.08 -7.55 11.79
C LEU A 48 10.27 -7.16 10.55
N VAL A 49 10.93 -6.48 9.62
CA VAL A 49 10.43 -6.20 8.27
C VAL A 49 11.28 -6.96 7.26
N ILE A 50 10.62 -7.66 6.34
CA ILE A 50 11.29 -8.38 5.24
C ILE A 50 10.93 -7.68 3.93
N VAL A 51 11.97 -7.25 3.21
CA VAL A 51 11.82 -6.56 1.93
C VAL A 51 12.10 -7.52 0.78
N GLN A 52 11.17 -7.57 -0.18
CA GLN A 52 11.23 -8.46 -1.34
C GLN A 52 10.84 -7.71 -2.63
N HIS A 53 10.83 -8.43 -3.74
CA HIS A 53 10.18 -8.01 -4.97
C HIS A 53 9.15 -9.05 -5.41
N THR A 54 8.23 -8.68 -6.29
CA THR A 54 7.17 -9.59 -6.74
C THR A 54 7.59 -10.52 -7.88
N ALA A 55 8.73 -10.24 -8.54
CA ALA A 55 9.16 -10.91 -9.77
C ALA A 55 8.10 -10.85 -10.89
N THR A 56 7.28 -9.80 -10.89
CA THR A 56 6.29 -9.50 -11.93
C THR A 56 6.76 -8.34 -12.81
N PRO A 57 6.11 -8.05 -13.96
CA PRO A 57 6.33 -6.78 -14.63
C PRO A 57 5.97 -5.61 -13.71
N GLU A 58 6.75 -4.54 -13.81
CA GLU A 58 6.52 -3.27 -13.11
C GLU A 58 5.19 -2.61 -13.51
N CYS A 59 4.82 -1.58 -12.78
CA CYS A 59 3.67 -0.74 -13.03
C CYS A 59 4.02 0.73 -12.72
N SER A 60 3.46 1.68 -13.46
CA SER A 60 3.79 3.10 -13.28
C SER A 60 2.59 4.02 -13.12
N THR A 61 1.37 3.52 -13.31
CA THR A 61 0.13 4.27 -13.10
C THR A 61 -0.73 3.62 -12.04
N ASP A 62 -1.58 4.39 -11.36
CA ASP A 62 -2.51 3.89 -10.34
C ASP A 62 -3.32 2.69 -10.82
N ARG A 63 -3.82 2.76 -12.06
CA ARG A 63 -4.57 1.67 -12.69
C ARG A 63 -3.71 0.43 -12.92
N GLN A 64 -2.53 0.58 -13.54
CA GLN A 64 -1.66 -0.57 -13.80
C GLN A 64 -1.21 -1.25 -12.51
N CYS A 65 -0.90 -0.45 -11.48
CA CYS A 65 -0.48 -0.98 -10.19
C CYS A 65 -1.62 -1.66 -9.45
N ALA A 66 -2.83 -1.10 -9.45
CA ALA A 66 -4.01 -1.79 -8.90
C ALA A 66 -4.30 -3.12 -9.63
N ASP A 67 -4.29 -3.11 -10.98
CA ASP A 67 -4.47 -4.31 -11.79
C ASP A 67 -3.38 -5.37 -11.50
N ARG A 68 -2.13 -4.92 -11.27
CA ARG A 68 -1.02 -5.79 -10.92
C ARG A 68 -1.18 -6.41 -9.53
N VAL A 69 -1.53 -5.64 -8.51
CA VAL A 69 -1.78 -6.14 -7.16
C VAL A 69 -2.93 -7.15 -7.17
N LYS A 70 -4.01 -6.85 -7.89
CA LYS A 70 -5.13 -7.78 -8.08
C LYS A 70 -4.69 -9.09 -8.73
N SER A 71 -3.90 -9.03 -9.81
CA SER A 71 -3.37 -10.23 -10.46
C SER A 71 -2.47 -11.07 -9.53
N ILE A 72 -1.70 -10.43 -8.66
CA ILE A 72 -0.86 -11.12 -7.66
C ILE A 72 -1.75 -11.81 -6.63
N GLN A 73 -2.79 -11.13 -6.11
CA GLN A 73 -3.74 -11.72 -5.18
C GLN A 73 -4.42 -12.96 -5.79
N SER A 74 -4.97 -12.85 -7.01
CA SER A 74 -5.62 -13.98 -7.68
C SER A 74 -4.66 -15.15 -7.87
N TYR A 75 -3.41 -14.90 -8.28
CA TYR A 75 -2.41 -15.96 -8.38
C TYR A 75 -2.14 -16.64 -7.03
N HIS A 76 -1.92 -15.86 -5.96
CA HIS A 76 -1.69 -16.39 -4.62
C HIS A 76 -2.87 -17.21 -4.10
N MET A 77 -4.10 -16.75 -4.29
CA MET A 77 -5.29 -17.43 -3.80
C MET A 77 -5.68 -18.64 -4.65
N ASP A 78 -5.60 -18.54 -5.98
CA ASP A 78 -6.12 -19.58 -6.87
C ASP A 78 -5.08 -20.63 -7.22
N ARG A 79 -3.80 -20.24 -7.33
CA ARG A 79 -2.71 -21.13 -7.76
C ARG A 79 -1.84 -21.61 -6.61
N LEU A 80 -1.59 -20.76 -5.61
CA LEU A 80 -0.79 -21.14 -4.44
C LEU A 80 -1.64 -21.55 -3.23
N HIS A 81 -2.97 -21.44 -3.35
CA HIS A 81 -3.92 -21.77 -2.29
C HIS A 81 -3.70 -21.01 -0.99
N TYR A 82 -3.15 -19.79 -1.06
CA TYR A 82 -3.05 -18.93 0.10
C TYR A 82 -4.43 -18.37 0.46
N ASP A 83 -4.58 -17.98 1.72
CA ASP A 83 -5.82 -17.36 2.21
C ASP A 83 -6.04 -15.93 1.71
N ASN A 84 -4.95 -15.28 1.27
CA ASN A 84 -4.94 -13.94 0.68
C ASN A 84 -3.60 -13.76 -0.08
N ILE A 85 -3.39 -12.59 -0.68
CA ILE A 85 -2.07 -12.10 -1.14
C ILE A 85 -1.01 -12.34 -0.05
N GLY A 86 0.20 -12.78 -0.42
CA GLY A 86 1.21 -13.23 0.54
C GLY A 86 1.86 -12.08 1.31
N GLU A 87 1.90 -10.91 0.72
CA GLU A 87 2.54 -9.72 1.27
C GLU A 87 1.64 -8.99 2.26
N ASN A 88 2.26 -8.33 3.25
CA ASN A 88 1.55 -7.36 4.09
C ASN A 88 1.32 -6.06 3.32
N PHE A 89 2.34 -5.60 2.58
CA PHE A 89 2.29 -4.40 1.75
C PHE A 89 3.02 -4.60 0.42
N LEU A 90 2.53 -3.93 -0.62
CA LEU A 90 3.20 -3.84 -1.91
C LEU A 90 3.48 -2.38 -2.26
N VAL A 91 4.61 -2.11 -2.91
CA VAL A 91 4.95 -0.75 -3.37
C VAL A 91 5.00 -0.74 -4.89
N GLY A 92 4.12 0.05 -5.50
CA GLY A 92 4.06 0.22 -6.94
C GLY A 92 5.14 1.17 -7.46
N GLY A 93 5.48 1.08 -8.75
CA GLY A 93 6.38 2.04 -9.39
C GLY A 93 5.79 3.45 -9.53
N ASN A 94 4.48 3.61 -9.27
CA ASN A 94 3.82 4.90 -9.06
C ASN A 94 4.07 5.52 -7.68
N GLY A 95 4.83 4.86 -6.79
CA GLY A 95 5.13 5.34 -5.44
C GLY A 95 4.03 5.11 -4.40
N ALA A 96 2.91 4.48 -4.79
CA ALA A 96 1.82 4.17 -3.87
C ALA A 96 2.09 2.86 -3.10
N VAL A 97 1.70 2.85 -1.82
CA VAL A 97 1.69 1.64 -0.99
C VAL A 97 0.30 0.99 -1.10
N TYR A 98 0.26 -0.29 -1.43
CA TYR A 98 -0.96 -1.08 -1.54
C TYR A 98 -1.05 -2.03 -0.35
N ALA A 99 -2.15 -1.94 0.39
CA ALA A 99 -2.42 -2.82 1.52
C ALA A 99 -2.71 -4.24 1.02
N GLY A 100 -1.86 -5.18 1.41
CA GLY A 100 -2.11 -6.61 1.28
C GLY A 100 -2.80 -7.13 2.53
N ARG A 101 -2.12 -7.97 3.31
CA ARG A 101 -2.63 -8.43 4.62
C ARG A 101 -2.60 -7.37 5.72
N GLY A 102 -1.89 -6.26 5.49
CA GLY A 102 -1.81 -5.13 6.40
C GLY A 102 -0.96 -5.40 7.65
N TRP A 103 -1.04 -4.50 8.63
CA TRP A 103 -0.18 -4.52 9.83
C TRP A 103 -0.48 -5.66 10.82
N LEU A 104 -1.71 -6.14 10.85
CA LEU A 104 -2.20 -6.99 11.95
C LEU A 104 -2.09 -8.49 11.67
N HIS A 105 -1.99 -8.88 10.40
CA HIS A 105 -2.15 -10.27 10.01
C HIS A 105 -0.84 -10.87 9.48
N ALA A 106 -0.61 -12.14 9.78
CA ALA A 106 0.55 -12.88 9.31
C ALA A 106 0.53 -13.04 7.78
N GLY A 107 1.70 -12.83 7.17
CA GLY A 107 1.96 -12.99 5.74
C GLY A 107 2.01 -14.43 5.25
N ALA A 108 2.34 -14.59 3.97
CA ALA A 108 2.82 -15.83 3.35
C ALA A 108 4.08 -15.57 2.48
N HIS A 109 4.84 -14.53 2.80
CA HIS A 109 5.93 -13.99 1.97
C HIS A 109 7.31 -14.62 2.26
N THR A 110 7.54 -15.16 3.47
CA THR A 110 8.82 -15.75 3.87
C THR A 110 8.65 -16.93 4.83
N ARG A 111 8.95 -18.13 4.34
CA ARG A 111 8.86 -19.38 5.12
C ARG A 111 9.70 -19.27 6.41
N GLY A 112 9.08 -19.57 7.55
CA GLY A 112 9.71 -19.50 8.87
C GLY A 112 9.74 -18.11 9.52
N TYR A 113 9.21 -17.08 8.84
CA TYR A 113 9.17 -15.70 9.36
C TYR A 113 7.78 -15.07 9.31
N ASN A 114 6.86 -15.55 8.47
CA ASN A 114 5.49 -15.04 8.30
C ASN A 114 4.75 -14.66 9.60
N GLY A 115 4.86 -15.47 10.67
CA GLY A 115 4.19 -15.23 11.96
C GLY A 115 4.89 -14.25 12.90
N ARG A 116 5.98 -13.61 12.48
CA ARG A 116 6.78 -12.68 13.29
C ARG A 116 7.38 -11.51 12.51
N SER A 117 6.89 -11.26 11.29
CA SER A 117 7.41 -10.21 10.42
C SER A 117 6.33 -9.59 9.56
N VAL A 118 6.57 -8.35 9.13
CA VAL A 118 5.82 -7.68 8.06
C VAL A 118 6.59 -7.83 6.75
N GLY A 119 5.94 -8.35 5.71
CA GLY A 119 6.51 -8.44 4.36
C GLY A 119 6.13 -7.25 3.48
N VAL A 120 7.14 -6.57 2.93
CA VAL A 120 6.97 -5.47 1.97
C VAL A 120 7.61 -5.84 0.64
N SER A 121 6.82 -5.89 -0.43
CA SER A 121 7.34 -6.23 -1.77
C SER A 121 7.24 -5.08 -2.75
N PHE A 122 8.33 -4.77 -3.43
CA PHE A 122 8.31 -3.87 -4.58
C PHE A 122 7.74 -4.59 -5.81
N ILE A 123 6.76 -3.97 -6.46
CA ILE A 123 6.14 -4.52 -7.67
C ILE A 123 7.13 -4.41 -8.83
N GLY A 124 7.70 -5.55 -9.23
CA GLY A 124 8.73 -5.59 -10.26
C GLY A 124 9.66 -6.79 -10.11
N ASP A 125 10.57 -6.94 -11.06
CA ASP A 125 11.77 -7.77 -10.94
C ASP A 125 12.99 -6.85 -10.86
N PHE A 126 13.82 -7.04 -9.84
CA PHE A 126 14.98 -6.22 -9.50
C PHE A 126 16.26 -7.07 -9.41
N SER A 127 16.26 -8.28 -9.98
CA SER A 127 17.40 -9.21 -9.94
C SER A 127 18.65 -8.65 -10.64
N GLY A 128 18.48 -7.70 -11.57
CA GLY A 128 19.57 -7.08 -12.34
C GLY A 128 19.47 -5.56 -12.47
N LYS A 129 18.65 -4.90 -11.63
CA LYS A 129 18.49 -3.44 -11.65
C LYS A 129 18.13 -2.92 -10.27
N TYR A 130 18.48 -1.66 -10.02
CA TYR A 130 18.10 -0.97 -8.79
C TYR A 130 16.67 -0.43 -8.87
N LEU A 131 16.08 -0.22 -7.71
CA LEU A 131 14.86 0.57 -7.57
C LEU A 131 15.10 2.00 -8.07
N ALA A 132 14.10 2.58 -8.73
CA ALA A 132 14.14 3.98 -9.13
C ALA A 132 14.28 4.89 -7.90
N CYS A 133 14.97 6.02 -8.05
CA CYS A 133 15.07 7.03 -7.00
C CYS A 133 13.66 7.48 -6.59
N GLY A 134 13.34 7.43 -5.30
CA GLY A 134 12.01 7.71 -4.77
C GLY A 134 11.15 6.49 -4.44
N ALA A 135 11.53 5.26 -4.83
CA ALA A 135 10.75 4.06 -4.49
C ALA A 135 10.60 3.84 -2.96
N PHE A 136 11.59 4.29 -2.17
CA PHE A 136 11.54 4.22 -0.71
C PHE A 136 10.83 5.42 -0.05
N ALA A 137 10.50 6.46 -0.82
CA ALA A 137 9.74 7.61 -0.34
C ALA A 137 8.31 7.45 -0.86
N SER A 138 7.38 7.01 -0.01
CA SER A 138 5.97 7.06 -0.38
C SER A 138 5.56 8.53 -0.52
N THR A 139 5.06 8.90 -1.70
CA THR A 139 4.77 10.30 -2.04
C THR A 139 3.26 10.62 -2.04
N ARG A 140 2.45 9.86 -1.29
CA ARG A 140 1.04 10.19 -1.09
C ARG A 140 0.84 11.03 0.16
#